data_AF-A0A3B8WLG2-F1
#
_entry.id   AF-A0A3B8WLG2-F1
#
_cell.length_a   1.000
_cell.length_b   1.000
_cell.length_c   1.000
_cell.angle_alpha   90.00
_cell.angle_beta   90.00
_cell.angle_gamma   90.00
#
_symmetry.space_group_name_H-M   'P 1'
#
loop_
_entity.id
_entity.type
_entity.pdbx_description
1 polymer ?
#
loop_
_entity_poly.entity_id
_entity_poly.type
_entity_poly.pdbx_seq_one_letter_code
_entity_poly.pdbx_strand_id
1 'polypeptide(L)'
;YRQAAGEDPGEDERVDGDPEAVLEKGSTLVEAEYEQPYLAHATMEPMNATAWYRDGGMEVWAPTQAPDLGRIAAARHTDLSPDDVTIHTTFLGGGFGRRLTQDYIEEAALVAYRVKVPVKLIWSREEDTRHGFFRPAMLHRMAASLEDGQLTGWDHQIVGPQILDWYVRNAAPAQYPWAPKLLYGTLGRVGLMVEGIATPKDISAIEGAIGYPYAVPNVRVRHTHTDPGVPITWWRSVGYSHNGFAVETFMDELASQ
;
A
#
# COMPACT_ATOMS: atom_id res chain seq x y z
N TYR A 1 -1.46 -16.34 4.58
CA TYR A 1 -0.72 -15.66 5.65
C TYR A 1 -0.35 -16.58 6.81
N ARG A 2 -1.28 -17.29 7.49
CA ARG A 2 -0.91 -18.19 8.61
C ARG A 2 0.18 -19.23 8.27
N GLN A 3 0.12 -19.80 7.07
CA GLN A 3 1.15 -20.69 6.55
C GLN A 3 2.50 -19.97 6.44
N ALA A 4 2.55 -18.85 5.70
CA ALA A 4 3.76 -18.03 5.56
C ALA A 4 4.35 -17.61 6.92
N ALA A 5 3.51 -17.23 7.89
CA ALA A 5 3.92 -16.86 9.24
C ALA A 5 4.67 -17.99 9.97
N GLY A 6 4.33 -19.26 9.69
CA GLY A 6 4.99 -20.43 10.29
C GLY A 6 6.20 -20.94 9.51
N GLU A 7 6.29 -20.63 8.22
CA GLU A 7 7.37 -21.06 7.32
C GLU A 7 8.51 -20.04 7.23
N ASP A 8 8.18 -18.76 7.40
CA ASP A 8 9.10 -17.63 7.27
C ASP A 8 8.97 -16.70 8.49
N PRO A 9 10.02 -16.60 9.34
CA PRO A 9 9.99 -15.72 10.50
C PRO A 9 9.90 -14.24 10.15
N GLY A 10 10.14 -13.85 8.89
CA GLY A 10 10.15 -12.46 8.42
C GLY A 10 11.47 -11.74 8.68
N GLU A 11 11.58 -10.54 8.10
CA GLU A 11 12.71 -9.63 8.32
C GLU A 11 12.51 -8.81 9.59
N ASP A 12 13.59 -8.57 10.35
CA ASP A 12 13.55 -7.72 11.53
C ASP A 12 13.44 -6.24 11.12
N GLU A 13 12.37 -5.58 11.58
CA GLU A 13 12.06 -4.17 11.30
C GLU A 13 12.33 -3.27 12.51
N ARG A 14 12.29 -3.86 13.72
CA ARG A 14 12.70 -3.23 14.97
C ARG A 14 13.20 -4.29 15.93
N VAL A 15 14.36 -4.04 16.53
CA VAL A 15 14.92 -4.87 17.60
C VAL A 15 15.48 -3.95 18.68
N ASP A 16 14.90 -4.01 19.88
CA ASP A 16 15.39 -3.32 21.07
C ASP A 16 15.66 -4.36 22.17
N GLY A 17 16.74 -4.19 22.93
CA GLY A 17 17.07 -5.08 24.04
C GLY A 17 17.40 -6.52 23.61
N ASP A 18 16.96 -7.49 24.41
CA ASP A 18 17.07 -8.92 24.13
C ASP A 18 15.69 -9.51 23.79
N PRO A 19 15.32 -9.65 22.50
CA PRO A 19 14.00 -10.10 22.11
C PRO A 19 13.71 -11.57 22.46
N GLU A 20 14.74 -12.39 22.69
CA GLU A 20 14.54 -13.78 23.16
C GLU A 20 14.01 -13.79 24.60
N ALA A 21 14.21 -12.69 25.35
CA ALA A 21 13.74 -12.56 26.73
C ALA A 21 12.20 -12.63 26.87
N VAL A 22 11.44 -12.43 25.78
CA VAL A 22 9.97 -12.61 25.77
C VAL A 22 9.59 -14.04 26.21
N LEU A 23 10.44 -15.03 25.96
CA LEU A 23 10.20 -16.44 26.27
C LEU A 23 10.80 -16.88 27.60
N GLU A 24 11.32 -15.96 28.42
CA GLU A 24 11.95 -16.30 29.69
C GLU A 24 10.96 -16.87 30.72
N LYS A 25 11.40 -17.93 31.42
CA LYS A 25 10.61 -18.62 32.44
C LYS A 25 10.34 -17.72 33.64
N GLY A 26 9.07 -17.61 34.03
CA GLY A 26 8.64 -16.89 35.24
C GLY A 26 7.75 -15.68 34.94
N SER A 27 7.71 -15.23 33.69
CA SER A 27 6.78 -14.20 33.22
C SER A 27 5.41 -14.81 32.83
N THR A 28 4.36 -13.99 32.92
CA THR A 28 3.08 -14.31 32.29
C THR A 28 3.20 -14.03 30.81
N LEU A 29 3.12 -15.07 29.97
CA LEU A 29 3.11 -14.96 28.52
C LEU A 29 1.68 -14.82 28.01
N VAL A 30 1.43 -13.80 27.20
CA VAL A 30 0.15 -13.56 26.51
C VAL A 30 0.41 -13.60 25.02
N GLU A 31 -0.42 -14.33 24.29
CA GLU A 31 -0.31 -14.48 22.83
C GLU A 31 -1.66 -14.22 22.17
N ALA A 32 -1.64 -13.52 21.04
CA ALA A 32 -2.82 -13.21 20.25
C ALA A 32 -2.54 -13.23 18.74
N GLU A 33 -3.56 -13.56 17.95
CA GLU A 33 -3.52 -13.46 16.49
C GLU A 33 -4.66 -12.57 16.00
N TYR A 34 -4.36 -11.56 15.19
CA TYR A 34 -5.33 -10.65 14.60
C TYR A 34 -5.31 -10.76 13.08
N GLU A 35 -6.47 -10.90 12.47
CA GLU A 35 -6.62 -10.85 11.01
C GLU A 35 -7.50 -9.68 10.59
N GLN A 36 -7.15 -9.07 9.47
CA GLN A 36 -7.92 -7.98 8.91
C GLN A 36 -8.18 -8.22 7.43
N PRO A 37 -9.42 -8.02 6.94
CA PRO A 37 -9.76 -8.27 5.56
C PRO A 37 -9.32 -7.11 4.65
N TYR A 38 -9.35 -7.38 3.35
CA TYR A 38 -9.33 -6.34 2.33
C TYR A 38 -10.49 -5.37 2.55
N LEU A 39 -10.23 -4.07 2.38
CA LEU A 39 -11.27 -3.05 2.41
C LEU A 39 -11.26 -2.24 1.13
N ALA A 40 -12.44 -2.07 0.54
CA ALA A 40 -12.65 -1.10 -0.52
C ALA A 40 -12.73 0.32 0.06
N HIS A 41 -12.33 1.32 -0.72
CA HIS A 41 -12.46 2.73 -0.33
C HIS A 41 -13.90 3.21 -0.39
N ALA A 42 -14.71 2.58 -1.25
CA ALA A 42 -16.14 2.87 -1.44
C ALA A 42 -16.44 4.38 -1.54
N THR A 43 -15.66 5.11 -2.34
CA THR A 43 -15.87 6.55 -2.59
C THR A 43 -17.26 6.74 -3.18
N MET A 44 -18.05 7.72 -2.72
CA MET A 44 -19.43 7.91 -3.20
C MET A 44 -19.51 8.09 -4.73
N GLU A 45 -18.51 8.76 -5.31
CA GLU A 45 -18.29 8.82 -6.75
C GLU A 45 -17.39 7.64 -7.19
N PRO A 46 -17.87 6.75 -8.09
CA PRO A 46 -17.04 5.70 -8.71
C PRO A 46 -15.87 6.28 -9.52
N MET A 47 -14.89 5.43 -9.83
CA MET A 47 -13.79 5.82 -10.72
C MET A 47 -14.32 6.25 -12.09
N ASN A 48 -13.86 7.41 -12.55
CA ASN A 48 -14.30 8.01 -13.80
C ASN A 48 -13.23 8.95 -14.36
N ALA A 49 -13.17 9.05 -15.68
CA ALA A 49 -12.33 9.99 -16.39
C ALA A 49 -12.95 10.30 -17.75
N THR A 50 -12.74 11.52 -18.25
CA THR A 50 -13.01 11.87 -19.64
C THR A 50 -11.69 12.18 -20.31
N ALA A 51 -11.34 11.47 -21.39
CA ALA A 51 -10.11 11.69 -22.14
C ALA A 51 -10.41 12.10 -23.58
N TRP A 52 -9.64 13.04 -24.11
CA TRP A 52 -9.77 13.51 -25.49
C TRP A 52 -8.39 13.68 -26.12
N TYR A 53 -8.08 12.80 -27.07
CA TYR A 53 -6.88 12.89 -27.89
C TYR A 53 -7.18 13.70 -29.16
N ARG A 54 -6.41 14.76 -29.41
CA ARG A 54 -6.49 15.60 -30.62
C ARG A 54 -5.15 16.29 -30.89
N ASP A 55 -4.85 16.51 -32.17
CA ASP A 55 -3.73 17.34 -32.61
C ASP A 55 -2.36 16.99 -31.98
N GLY A 56 -2.14 15.71 -31.69
CA GLY A 56 -0.90 15.23 -31.08
C GLY A 56 -0.79 15.42 -29.57
N GLY A 57 -1.86 15.84 -28.89
CA GLY A 57 -1.94 15.96 -27.43
C GLY A 57 -3.18 15.28 -26.84
N MET A 58 -3.23 15.19 -25.52
CA MET A 58 -4.36 14.62 -24.79
C MET A 58 -4.77 15.51 -23.61
N GLU A 59 -6.06 15.79 -23.53
CA GLU A 59 -6.68 16.38 -22.34
C GLU A 59 -7.47 15.32 -21.59
N VAL A 60 -7.32 15.28 -20.26
CA VAL A 60 -8.07 14.36 -19.40
C VAL A 60 -8.71 15.13 -18.26
N TRP A 61 -10.02 15.02 -18.10
CA TRP A 61 -10.76 15.48 -16.93
C TRP A 61 -10.97 14.30 -15.99
N ALA A 62 -10.39 14.35 -14.79
CA ALA A 62 -10.45 13.26 -13.84
C ALA A 62 -10.44 13.76 -12.39
N PRO A 63 -11.22 13.14 -11.48
CA PRO A 63 -11.11 13.42 -10.07
C PRO A 63 -9.92 12.62 -9.52
N THR A 64 -8.70 13.16 -9.57
CA THR A 64 -7.47 12.46 -9.14
C THR A 64 -6.78 13.15 -7.97
N GLN A 65 -6.12 12.37 -7.11
CA GLN A 65 -5.27 12.88 -6.03
C GLN A 65 -3.81 13.08 -6.49
N ALA A 66 -3.45 12.60 -7.68
CA ALA A 66 -2.08 12.64 -8.18
C ALA A 66 -2.06 12.98 -9.69
N PRO A 67 -2.28 14.25 -10.08
CA PRO A 67 -2.36 14.65 -11.49
C PRO A 67 -1.08 14.34 -12.27
N ASP A 68 0.10 14.48 -11.67
CA ASP A 68 1.37 14.16 -12.35
C ASP A 68 1.48 12.68 -12.72
N LEU A 69 1.01 11.79 -11.84
CA LEU A 69 0.92 10.37 -12.15
C LEU A 69 -0.15 10.09 -13.20
N GLY A 70 -1.23 10.87 -13.21
CA GLY A 70 -2.27 10.80 -14.24
C GLY A 70 -1.70 11.07 -15.64
N ARG A 71 -0.79 12.04 -15.79
CA ARG A 71 -0.07 12.32 -17.05
C ARG A 71 0.74 11.11 -17.50
N ILE A 72 1.50 10.52 -16.57
CA ILE A 72 2.28 9.31 -16.82
C ILE A 72 1.40 8.13 -17.25
N ALA A 73 0.29 7.91 -16.54
CA ALA A 73 -0.65 6.84 -16.81
C ALA A 73 -1.29 6.98 -18.19
N ALA A 74 -1.76 8.18 -18.54
CA ALA A 74 -2.33 8.48 -19.86
C ALA A 74 -1.31 8.35 -21.01
N ALA A 75 -0.05 8.72 -20.76
CA ALA A 75 1.03 8.60 -21.74
C ALA A 75 1.51 7.14 -21.94
N ARG A 76 1.28 6.23 -20.99
CA ARG A 76 1.94 4.91 -20.95
C ARG A 76 1.73 4.07 -22.19
N HIS A 77 0.50 4.03 -22.69
CA HIS A 77 0.09 3.16 -23.80
C HIS A 77 -0.19 3.92 -25.10
N THR A 78 0.36 5.12 -25.22
CA THR A 78 0.23 6.00 -26.36
C THR A 78 1.61 6.42 -26.86
N ASP A 79 1.68 7.12 -27.99
CA ASP A 79 2.94 7.71 -28.47
C ASP A 79 3.26 9.06 -27.80
N LEU A 80 2.44 9.49 -26.83
CA LEU A 80 2.58 10.76 -26.13
C LEU A 80 3.65 10.70 -25.03
N SER A 81 4.37 11.78 -24.81
CA SER A 81 5.09 12.02 -23.57
C SER A 81 4.12 12.55 -22.49
N PRO A 82 4.49 12.52 -21.19
CA PRO A 82 3.71 13.21 -20.16
C PRO A 82 3.50 14.71 -20.45
N ASP A 83 4.41 15.36 -21.18
CA ASP A 83 4.31 16.77 -21.59
C ASP A 83 3.24 17.04 -22.64
N ASP A 84 2.85 16.03 -23.39
CA ASP A 84 1.74 16.11 -24.35
C ASP A 84 0.37 15.86 -23.68
N VAL A 85 0.35 15.59 -22.37
CA VAL A 85 -0.88 15.30 -21.59
C VAL A 85 -1.17 16.42 -20.58
N THR A 86 -2.37 16.97 -20.66
CA THR A 86 -2.92 17.90 -19.66
C THR A 86 -3.98 17.20 -18.82
N ILE A 87 -3.82 17.20 -17.49
CA ILE A 87 -4.84 16.73 -16.53
C ILE A 87 -5.59 17.93 -15.97
N HIS A 88 -6.90 17.95 -16.20
CA HIS A 88 -7.86 18.85 -15.58
C HIS A 88 -8.46 18.15 -14.37
N THR A 89 -7.90 18.40 -13.19
CA THR A 89 -8.41 17.82 -11.94
C THR A 89 -9.81 18.37 -11.62
N THR A 90 -10.83 17.52 -11.64
CA THR A 90 -12.21 17.89 -11.28
C THR A 90 -12.44 17.77 -9.77
N PHE A 91 -13.57 18.27 -9.27
CA PHE A 91 -14.00 17.96 -7.90
C PHE A 91 -14.12 16.45 -7.68
N LEU A 92 -13.76 15.98 -6.48
CA LEU A 92 -13.67 14.57 -6.12
C LEU A 92 -14.79 14.19 -5.15
N GLY A 93 -15.62 13.21 -5.51
CA GLY A 93 -16.63 12.60 -4.62
C GLY A 93 -16.05 11.56 -3.66
N GLY A 94 -14.94 11.90 -3.01
CA GLY A 94 -14.15 11.01 -2.15
C GLY A 94 -12.98 10.35 -2.88
N GLY A 95 -11.90 10.08 -2.13
CA GLY A 95 -10.70 9.41 -2.63
C GLY A 95 -10.15 8.40 -1.63
N PHE A 96 -9.89 8.85 -0.39
CA PHE A 96 -9.39 8.02 0.71
C PHE A 96 -8.12 7.21 0.36
N GLY A 97 -7.35 7.65 -0.65
CA GLY A 97 -6.18 6.95 -1.20
C GLY A 97 -6.45 6.21 -2.52
N ARG A 98 -7.70 5.85 -2.85
CA ARG A 98 -8.07 5.14 -4.09
C ARG A 98 -7.61 5.85 -5.35
N ARG A 99 -7.69 7.20 -5.33
CA ARG A 99 -7.42 8.10 -6.47
C ARG A 99 -5.95 8.51 -6.57
N LEU A 100 -5.05 7.89 -5.79
CA LEU A 100 -3.60 7.91 -6.00
C LEU A 100 -3.18 6.90 -7.08
N THR A 101 -3.94 5.82 -7.26
CA THR A 101 -3.79 4.88 -8.38
C THR A 101 -4.58 5.38 -9.59
N GLN A 102 -3.96 5.36 -10.78
CA GLN A 102 -4.45 6.03 -12.00
C GLN A 102 -4.94 5.07 -13.09
N ASP A 103 -5.36 3.86 -12.70
CA ASP A 103 -5.85 2.79 -13.57
C ASP A 103 -7.03 3.22 -14.48
N TYR A 104 -7.97 3.99 -13.92
CA TYR A 104 -9.13 4.50 -14.66
C TYR A 104 -8.78 5.64 -15.65
N ILE A 105 -7.73 6.42 -15.37
CA ILE A 105 -7.22 7.43 -16.32
C ILE A 105 -6.51 6.73 -17.48
N GLU A 106 -5.68 5.74 -17.16
CA GLU A 106 -4.96 4.92 -18.13
C GLU A 106 -5.90 4.26 -19.12
N GLU A 107 -6.98 3.65 -18.63
CA GLU A 107 -8.02 3.04 -19.45
C GLU A 107 -8.69 4.05 -20.38
N ALA A 108 -9.21 5.16 -19.84
CA ALA A 108 -9.89 6.19 -20.63
C ALA A 108 -8.96 6.80 -21.70
N ALA A 109 -7.71 7.08 -21.34
CA ALA A 109 -6.69 7.61 -22.24
C ALA A 109 -6.34 6.63 -23.36
N LEU A 110 -6.13 5.35 -23.05
CA LEU A 110 -5.86 4.32 -24.03
C LEU A 110 -7.00 4.20 -25.04
N VAL A 111 -8.25 4.14 -24.57
CA VAL A 111 -9.42 4.03 -25.46
C VAL A 111 -9.52 5.28 -26.34
N ALA A 112 -9.48 6.48 -25.76
CA ALA A 112 -9.52 7.75 -26.50
C ALA A 112 -8.43 7.85 -27.57
N TYR A 113 -7.21 7.41 -27.23
CA TYR A 113 -6.09 7.37 -28.16
C TYR A 113 -6.32 6.38 -29.31
N ARG A 114 -7.02 5.26 -29.11
CA ARG A 114 -7.32 4.30 -30.19
C ARG A 114 -8.45 4.76 -31.08
N VAL A 115 -9.53 5.30 -30.51
CA VAL A 115 -10.74 5.64 -31.25
C VAL A 115 -10.76 7.07 -31.80
N LYS A 116 -9.84 7.93 -31.34
CA LYS A 116 -9.64 9.30 -31.83
C LYS A 116 -10.88 10.20 -31.68
N VAL A 117 -11.70 9.95 -30.65
CA VAL A 117 -12.85 10.78 -30.24
C VAL A 117 -12.81 11.01 -28.74
N PRO A 118 -13.56 12.00 -28.19
CA PRO A 118 -13.72 12.12 -26.74
C PRO A 118 -14.35 10.86 -26.14
N VAL A 119 -13.74 10.32 -25.09
CA VAL A 119 -14.21 9.14 -24.36
C VAL A 119 -14.49 9.53 -22.92
N LYS A 120 -15.73 9.32 -22.48
CA LYS A 120 -16.12 9.42 -21.07
C LYS A 120 -16.28 8.02 -20.51
N LEU A 121 -15.45 7.69 -19.53
CA LEU A 121 -15.48 6.43 -18.80
C LEU A 121 -16.02 6.69 -17.39
N ILE A 122 -17.00 5.89 -16.99
CA ILE A 122 -17.52 5.82 -15.63
C ILE A 122 -17.68 4.34 -15.32
N TRP A 123 -16.96 3.84 -14.31
CA TRP A 123 -17.16 2.49 -13.84
C TRP A 123 -18.50 2.38 -13.11
N SER A 124 -19.15 1.22 -13.26
CA SER A 124 -20.24 0.86 -12.35
C SER A 124 -19.71 0.73 -10.92
N ARG A 125 -20.61 0.82 -9.93
CA ARG A 125 -20.21 0.60 -8.52
C ARG A 125 -19.66 -0.81 -8.34
N GLU A 126 -20.26 -1.78 -9.01
CA GLU A 126 -19.91 -3.18 -8.96
C GLU A 126 -18.49 -3.42 -9.50
N GLU A 127 -18.15 -2.81 -10.63
CA GLU A 127 -16.78 -2.88 -11.18
C GLU A 127 -15.77 -2.20 -10.26
N ASP A 128 -16.08 -0.99 -9.77
CA ASP A 128 -15.20 -0.26 -8.84
C ASP A 128 -14.94 -1.05 -7.54
N THR A 129 -15.95 -1.75 -7.03
CA THR A 129 -15.82 -2.54 -5.80
C THR A 129 -15.14 -3.88 -6.03
N ARG A 130 -15.36 -4.54 -7.18
CA ARG A 130 -14.85 -5.89 -7.46
C ARG A 130 -13.47 -5.91 -8.10
N HIS A 131 -13.16 -4.91 -8.90
CA HIS A 131 -11.94 -4.81 -9.71
C HIS A 131 -11.06 -3.62 -9.34
N GLY A 132 -11.44 -2.86 -8.31
CA GLY A 132 -10.62 -1.79 -7.75
C GLY A 132 -9.40 -2.29 -7.00
N PHE A 133 -8.64 -1.33 -6.48
CA PHE A 133 -7.53 -1.59 -5.57
C PHE A 133 -8.01 -1.51 -4.13
N PHE A 134 -7.48 -2.36 -3.26
CA PHE A 134 -7.95 -2.49 -1.90
C PHE A 134 -6.91 -2.04 -0.87
N ARG A 135 -7.37 -1.70 0.33
CA ARG A 135 -6.51 -1.79 1.51
C ARG A 135 -6.09 -3.26 1.67
N PRO A 136 -4.80 -3.58 1.93
CA PRO A 136 -4.38 -4.97 2.07
C PRO A 136 -5.07 -5.68 3.23
N ALA A 137 -5.31 -6.97 3.05
CA ALA A 137 -5.54 -7.87 4.18
C ALA A 137 -4.20 -8.16 4.86
N MET A 138 -4.22 -8.26 6.19
CA MET A 138 -3.02 -8.43 7.03
C MET A 138 -3.28 -9.46 8.14
N LEU A 139 -2.23 -10.16 8.55
CA LEU A 139 -2.19 -11.00 9.74
C LEU A 139 -1.15 -10.44 10.73
N HIS A 140 -1.48 -10.46 12.01
CA HIS A 140 -0.57 -10.11 13.10
C HIS A 140 -0.52 -11.26 14.08
N ARG A 141 0.68 -11.75 14.39
CA ARG A 141 0.93 -12.63 15.53
C ARG A 141 1.70 -11.86 16.57
N MET A 142 1.21 -11.88 17.79
CA MET A 142 1.73 -11.07 18.87
C MET A 142 1.95 -11.94 20.10
N ALA A 143 3.05 -11.70 20.77
CA ALA A 143 3.37 -12.30 22.06
C ALA A 143 3.99 -11.22 22.96
N ALA A 144 3.68 -11.27 24.24
CA ALA A 144 4.25 -10.37 25.22
C ALA A 144 4.41 -11.03 26.57
N SER A 145 5.46 -10.65 27.28
CA SER A 145 5.77 -11.11 28.64
C SER A 145 5.45 -10.01 29.65
N LEU A 146 4.75 -10.40 30.72
CA LEU A 146 4.42 -9.54 31.86
C LEU A 146 5.12 -10.05 33.13
N GLU A 147 5.69 -9.13 33.90
CA GLU A 147 6.24 -9.39 35.25
C GLU A 147 5.74 -8.31 36.19
N ASP A 148 5.06 -8.69 37.28
CA ASP A 148 4.45 -7.76 38.24
C ASP A 148 3.58 -6.65 37.60
N GLY A 149 2.84 -7.01 36.54
CA GLY A 149 1.99 -6.08 35.78
C GLY A 149 2.77 -5.08 34.92
N GLN A 150 4.08 -5.27 34.75
CA GLN A 150 4.92 -4.50 33.82
C GLN A 150 5.19 -5.30 32.56
N LEU A 151 5.15 -4.63 31.42
CA LEU A 151 5.48 -5.21 30.12
C LEU A 151 7.00 -5.29 29.95
N THR A 152 7.54 -6.51 29.91
CA THR A 152 8.98 -6.76 29.83
C THR A 152 9.45 -7.15 28.44
N GLY A 153 8.55 -7.66 27.60
CA GLY A 153 8.86 -8.13 26.26
C GLY A 153 7.68 -8.01 25.30
N TRP A 154 7.99 -7.74 24.03
CA TRP A 154 7.03 -7.58 22.94
C TRP A 154 7.57 -8.20 21.65
N ASP A 155 6.90 -9.23 21.13
CA ASP A 155 7.15 -9.80 19.81
C ASP A 155 5.92 -9.60 18.91
N HIS A 156 6.15 -9.07 17.72
CA HIS A 156 5.11 -8.81 16.74
C HIS A 156 5.56 -9.22 15.34
N GLN A 157 5.00 -10.32 14.83
CA GLN A 157 5.16 -10.73 13.44
C GLN A 157 3.96 -10.23 12.61
N ILE A 158 4.24 -9.38 11.64
CA ILE A 158 3.27 -8.83 10.68
C ILE A 158 3.42 -9.61 9.39
N VAL A 159 2.32 -10.08 8.80
CA VAL A 159 2.34 -10.86 7.56
C VAL A 159 1.38 -10.25 6.55
N GLY A 160 1.91 -9.89 5.39
CA GLY A 160 1.13 -9.30 4.32
C GLY A 160 1.99 -8.59 3.26
N PRO A 161 1.36 -8.06 2.22
CA PRO A 161 2.04 -7.39 1.11
C PRO A 161 2.50 -5.97 1.49
N GLN A 162 3.31 -5.36 0.62
CA GLN A 162 3.68 -3.94 0.69
C GLN A 162 3.00 -3.18 -0.45
N ILE A 163 2.62 -1.93 -0.21
CA ILE A 163 1.88 -1.14 -1.20
C ILE A 163 2.76 -0.82 -2.42
N LEU A 164 4.06 -0.61 -2.21
CA LEU A 164 4.97 -0.19 -3.27
C LEU A 164 5.12 -1.22 -4.39
N ASP A 165 4.95 -2.52 -4.10
CA ASP A 165 4.91 -3.60 -5.10
C ASP A 165 3.92 -3.32 -6.24
N TRP A 166 2.77 -2.75 -5.88
CA TRP A 166 1.68 -2.44 -6.80
C TRP A 166 1.77 -1.03 -7.38
N TYR A 167 2.54 -0.15 -6.76
CA TYR A 167 2.71 1.23 -7.21
C TYR A 167 3.93 1.46 -8.10
N VAL A 168 4.98 0.62 -8.04
CA VAL A 168 6.25 0.89 -8.73
C VAL A 168 6.10 1.09 -10.24
N ARG A 169 5.04 0.51 -10.84
CA ARG A 169 4.65 0.71 -12.25
C ARG A 169 4.41 2.19 -12.59
N ASN A 170 3.98 2.99 -11.62
CA ASN A 170 3.78 4.44 -11.75
C ASN A 170 5.04 5.24 -11.36
N ALA A 171 5.93 4.66 -10.55
CA ALA A 171 7.13 5.34 -10.05
C ALA A 171 8.26 5.43 -11.09
N ALA A 172 8.51 4.37 -11.85
CA ALA A 172 9.65 4.33 -12.79
C ALA A 172 9.61 5.44 -13.88
N PRO A 173 8.46 5.74 -14.52
CA PRO A 173 8.39 6.84 -15.49
C PRO A 173 8.55 8.23 -14.83
N ALA A 174 8.15 8.38 -13.56
CA ALA A 174 8.33 9.62 -12.80
C ALA A 174 9.80 9.84 -12.41
N GLN A 175 10.49 8.77 -12.00
CA GLN A 175 11.90 8.82 -11.60
C GLN A 175 12.86 8.91 -12.80
N TYR A 176 12.50 8.29 -13.93
CA TYR A 176 13.34 8.20 -15.12
C TYR A 176 12.61 8.70 -16.38
N PRO A 177 12.19 9.98 -16.43
CA PRO A 177 11.39 10.51 -17.54
C PRO A 177 12.12 10.48 -18.88
N TRP A 178 13.45 10.46 -18.86
CA TRP A 178 14.32 10.38 -20.03
C TRP A 178 14.47 8.95 -20.61
N ALA A 179 14.07 7.92 -19.86
CA ALA A 179 14.27 6.54 -20.31
C ALA A 179 13.20 6.13 -21.35
N PRO A 180 13.57 5.36 -22.39
CA PRO A 180 12.60 4.80 -23.32
C PRO A 180 11.52 3.97 -22.61
N LYS A 181 10.25 4.12 -23.00
CA LYS A 181 9.10 3.46 -22.34
C LYS A 181 9.23 1.94 -22.19
N LEU A 182 9.85 1.29 -23.18
CA LEU A 182 10.12 -0.15 -23.17
C LEU A 182 10.96 -0.59 -21.96
N LEU A 183 11.76 0.31 -21.38
CA LEU A 183 12.61 0.04 -20.22
C LEU A 183 11.93 0.27 -18.87
N TYR A 184 10.77 0.93 -18.81
CA TYR A 184 10.13 1.26 -17.52
C TYR A 184 9.80 0.04 -16.67
N GLY A 185 9.39 -1.08 -17.30
CA GLY A 185 9.15 -2.32 -16.56
C GLY A 185 10.41 -2.89 -15.91
N THR A 186 11.54 -2.82 -16.62
CA THR A 186 12.85 -3.25 -16.11
C THR A 186 13.36 -2.31 -15.02
N LEU A 187 13.26 -0.99 -15.24
CA LEU A 187 13.69 0.02 -14.27
C LEU A 187 12.87 -0.04 -12.97
N GLY A 188 11.56 -0.29 -13.06
CA GLY A 188 10.72 -0.50 -11.87
C GLY A 188 11.15 -1.71 -11.04
N ARG A 189 11.48 -2.84 -11.70
CA ARG A 189 12.01 -4.03 -11.01
C ARG A 189 13.37 -3.78 -10.37
N VAL A 190 14.25 -3.04 -11.05
CA VAL A 190 15.54 -2.64 -10.47
C VAL A 190 15.33 -1.73 -9.27
N GLY A 191 14.38 -0.80 -9.34
CA GLY A 191 13.98 0.07 -8.23
C GLY A 191 13.60 -0.73 -6.97
N LEU A 192 12.72 -1.71 -7.12
CA LEU A 192 12.34 -2.63 -6.02
C LEU A 192 13.55 -3.39 -5.46
N MET A 193 14.46 -3.87 -6.32
CA MET A 193 15.65 -4.61 -5.85
C MET A 193 16.65 -3.73 -5.07
N VAL A 194 16.59 -2.41 -5.23
CA VAL A 194 17.46 -1.45 -4.50
C VAL A 194 16.69 -0.69 -3.42
N GLU A 195 15.47 -1.11 -3.11
CA GLU A 195 14.67 -0.58 -2.01
C GLU A 195 15.32 -0.87 -0.65
N GLY A 196 15.31 0.12 0.24
CA GLY A 196 16.03 0.08 1.53
C GLY A 196 17.56 0.22 1.41
N ILE A 197 18.13 0.17 0.20
CA ILE A 197 19.58 0.34 -0.04
C ILE A 197 19.87 1.69 -0.68
N ALA A 198 19.22 1.98 -1.82
CA ALA A 198 19.41 3.19 -2.62
C ALA A 198 18.12 3.99 -2.81
N THR A 199 16.96 3.42 -2.46
CA THR A 199 15.67 4.11 -2.38
C THR A 199 15.03 3.86 -1.00
N PRO A 200 14.17 4.77 -0.49
CA PRO A 200 13.52 4.59 0.80
C PRO A 200 12.75 3.28 0.87
N LYS A 201 12.85 2.54 1.98
CA LYS A 201 12.08 1.32 2.25
C LYS A 201 10.59 1.66 2.40
N ASP A 202 9.71 0.89 1.79
CA ASP A 202 8.28 0.93 2.03
C ASP A 202 7.98 0.44 3.44
N ILE A 203 7.53 1.36 4.27
CA ILE A 203 7.12 1.08 5.65
C ILE A 203 5.61 0.91 5.79
N SER A 204 4.83 0.94 4.70
CA SER A 204 3.36 0.89 4.74
C SER A 204 2.82 -0.37 5.39
N ALA A 205 3.54 -1.49 5.33
CA ALA A 205 3.16 -2.71 6.02
C ALA A 205 3.36 -2.63 7.55
N ILE A 206 4.25 -1.76 8.04
CA ILE A 206 4.79 -1.82 9.41
C ILE A 206 4.65 -0.52 10.22
N GLU A 207 4.34 0.59 9.58
CA GLU A 207 4.13 1.87 10.27
C GLU A 207 2.96 1.75 11.26
N GLY A 208 3.13 2.36 12.44
CA GLY A 208 2.24 2.14 13.59
C GLY A 208 2.60 0.94 14.46
N ALA A 209 3.25 -0.09 13.93
CA ALA A 209 3.76 -1.21 14.72
C ALA A 209 5.23 -1.02 15.14
N ILE A 210 6.06 -0.41 14.30
CA ILE A 210 7.45 -0.11 14.70
C ILE A 210 7.56 1.11 15.61
N GLY A 211 6.57 2.02 15.59
CA GLY A 211 6.62 3.32 16.26
C GLY A 211 5.61 3.49 17.39
N TYR A 212 5.08 2.41 17.99
CA TYR A 212 4.08 2.51 19.05
C TYR A 212 4.67 3.18 20.33
N PRO A 213 3.85 3.84 21.17
CA PRO A 213 4.32 4.77 22.21
C PRO A 213 4.66 4.12 23.57
N TYR A 214 4.58 2.80 23.71
CA TYR A 214 4.80 2.09 24.98
C TYR A 214 6.28 1.83 25.24
N ALA A 215 6.68 2.04 26.50
CA ALA A 215 8.03 1.72 26.97
C ALA A 215 8.12 0.23 27.28
N VAL A 216 8.81 -0.51 26.41
CA VAL A 216 9.07 -1.94 26.57
C VAL A 216 10.57 -2.17 26.48
N PRO A 217 11.21 -2.85 27.46
CA PRO A 217 12.66 -3.07 27.44
C PRO A 217 13.14 -3.92 26.26
N ASN A 218 12.37 -4.95 25.90
CA ASN A 218 12.73 -5.90 24.87
C ASN A 218 11.65 -5.93 23.77
N VAL A 219 12.00 -5.57 22.55
CA VAL A 219 11.05 -5.45 21.44
C VAL A 219 11.59 -6.16 20.22
N ARG A 220 10.73 -6.93 19.55
CA ARG A 220 10.95 -7.44 18.21
C ARG A 220 9.72 -7.19 17.35
N VAL A 221 9.90 -6.51 16.23
CA VAL A 221 8.87 -6.38 15.19
C VAL A 221 9.44 -6.93 13.90
N ARG A 222 8.70 -7.86 13.28
CA ARG A 222 9.09 -8.55 12.06
C ARG A 222 8.05 -8.38 10.98
N HIS A 223 8.50 -8.31 9.73
CA HIS A 223 7.62 -8.36 8.56
C HIS A 223 7.91 -9.59 7.70
N THR A 224 6.94 -10.48 7.60
CA THR A 224 6.92 -11.55 6.61
C THR A 224 6.18 -11.03 5.37
N HIS A 225 6.93 -10.61 4.36
CA HIS A 225 6.37 -10.15 3.09
C HIS A 225 5.64 -11.28 2.38
N THR A 226 4.37 -11.08 2.05
CA THR A 226 3.57 -12.09 1.35
C THR A 226 2.51 -11.42 0.48
N ASP A 227 2.68 -11.48 -0.84
CA ASP A 227 1.71 -10.98 -1.81
C ASP A 227 0.88 -12.11 -2.44
N PRO A 228 -0.45 -12.18 -2.17
CA PRO A 228 -1.34 -13.16 -2.80
C PRO A 228 -1.80 -12.78 -4.21
N GLY A 229 -1.35 -11.66 -4.78
CA GLY A 229 -1.68 -11.23 -6.14
C GLY A 229 -2.95 -10.38 -6.27
N VAL A 230 -3.49 -9.88 -5.16
CA VAL A 230 -4.67 -9.00 -5.15
C VAL A 230 -4.21 -7.55 -5.25
N PRO A 231 -4.75 -6.72 -6.17
CA PRO A 231 -4.34 -5.33 -6.29
C PRO A 231 -4.60 -4.51 -5.03
N ILE A 232 -3.56 -3.87 -4.50
CA ILE A 232 -3.64 -3.04 -3.29
C ILE A 232 -3.12 -1.62 -3.51
N THR A 233 -3.64 -0.69 -2.73
CA THR A 233 -3.20 0.71 -2.72
C THR A 233 -3.42 1.33 -1.35
N TRP A 234 -2.94 2.56 -1.16
CA TRP A 234 -3.19 3.34 0.03
C TRP A 234 -4.68 3.45 0.31
N TRP A 235 -5.06 3.14 1.54
CA TRP A 235 -6.35 3.46 2.12
C TRP A 235 -6.12 4.46 3.25
N ARG A 236 -7.14 5.21 3.67
CA ARG A 236 -6.99 6.28 4.67
C ARG A 236 -6.27 5.75 5.92
N SER A 237 -5.23 6.45 6.38
CA SER A 237 -4.34 6.04 7.48
C SER A 237 -3.22 5.05 7.11
N VAL A 238 -3.21 4.52 5.89
CA VAL A 238 -2.15 3.63 5.37
C VAL A 238 -1.90 2.46 6.33
N GLY A 239 -0.67 2.24 6.81
CA GLY A 239 -0.31 1.10 7.65
C GLY A 239 -0.88 1.16 9.06
N TYR A 240 -1.06 2.37 9.59
CA TYR A 240 -1.67 2.57 10.90
C TYR A 240 -3.09 2.01 10.99
N SER A 241 -3.81 1.89 9.86
CA SER A 241 -5.15 1.33 9.82
C SER A 241 -5.22 -0.13 10.26
N HIS A 242 -4.17 -0.91 10.03
CA HIS A 242 -4.10 -2.30 10.48
C HIS A 242 -3.20 -2.46 11.69
N ASN A 243 -2.05 -1.82 11.70
CA ASN A 243 -1.08 -1.99 12.77
C ASN A 243 -1.59 -1.40 14.08
N GLY A 244 -2.23 -0.22 14.05
CA GLY A 244 -2.82 0.38 15.24
C GLY A 244 -3.92 -0.48 15.86
N PHE A 245 -4.77 -1.13 15.04
CA PHE A 245 -5.78 -2.05 15.56
C PHE A 245 -5.15 -3.22 16.34
N ALA A 246 -4.15 -3.88 15.76
CA ALA A 246 -3.51 -5.03 16.40
C ALA A 246 -2.75 -4.62 17.67
N VAL A 247 -1.95 -3.55 17.60
CA VAL A 247 -1.16 -3.04 18.73
C VAL A 247 -2.07 -2.65 19.89
N GLU A 248 -3.07 -1.80 19.65
CA GLU A 248 -3.90 -1.26 20.74
C GLU A 248 -4.87 -2.32 21.30
N THR A 249 -5.39 -3.22 20.46
CA THR A 249 -6.23 -4.34 20.96
C THR A 249 -5.40 -5.28 21.84
N PHE A 250 -4.16 -5.58 21.44
CA PHE A 250 -3.30 -6.43 22.25
C PHE A 250 -2.93 -5.76 23.57
N MET A 251 -2.73 -4.44 23.57
CA MET A 251 -2.53 -3.69 24.82
C MET A 251 -3.73 -3.76 25.77
N ASP A 252 -4.95 -3.69 25.25
CA ASP A 252 -6.17 -3.90 26.04
C ASP A 252 -6.22 -5.33 26.62
N GLU A 253 -5.83 -6.35 25.85
CA GLU A 253 -5.73 -7.74 26.33
C GLU A 253 -4.67 -7.90 27.43
N LEU A 254 -3.50 -7.26 27.28
CA LEU A 254 -2.44 -7.24 28.29
C LEU A 254 -2.90 -6.56 29.58
N ALA A 255 -3.66 -5.46 29.47
CA ALA A 255 -4.21 -4.75 30.63
C ALA A 255 -5.27 -5.56 31.39
N SER A 256 -5.80 -6.64 30.80
CA SER A 256 -6.80 -7.51 31.40
C SER A 256 -6.24 -8.70 32.19
N GLN A 257 -4.92 -8.93 32.13
CA GLN A 257 -4.22 -9.98 32.88
C GLN A 257 -3.93 -9.55 34.33
#